data_AF-A0ABD2I702-F1
#
_entry.id   AF-A0ABD2I702-F1
#
_cell.length_a   1.000
_cell.length_b   1.000
_cell.length_c   1.000
_cell.angle_alpha   90.00
_cell.angle_beta   90.00
_cell.angle_gamma   90.00
#
_symmetry.space_group_name_H-M   'P 1'
#
loop_
_entity.id
_entity.type
_entity.pdbx_description
1 polymer ?
#
loop_
_entity_poly.entity_id
_entity_poly.type
_entity_poly.pdbx_seq_one_letter_code
_entity_poly.pdbx_strand_id
1 'polypeptide(L)'
;MCMNFAEMVNRFGFVPNGGRIYYDKRSQPSFFTFMVYDYFLATNDTKFLQEVLPVLEKELGHWSKNRSVEVEVGGKKQTFYQYRADSNIPRPESFCQDVHLVTNISNTQRKADIWKNVASTAESGWDFSSRFMKKDNSNKANPWNLVNLQTTDLLPVDLNALICGNLRMLGELFSKIGDKEKSAVYKEKYEKFRRAFQRLFYKKKHGVWYDFNIKSGKLHEEYYGSVTVPLFTRCYDTDDVGTAERMYNRLEKVGVLKHKFGVPTSNINSTQQWDFPNIWPSLAHMLIESLRRSGNKKMEEKAKELARQWLSANHQMYQNCGQHMWEKMAADTGVPGGGGEYVPQIGFGWTNGGILDLLVTYGDEMTLQQMPNVECKQNAVVEEPAEFPPA
;
A
#
# COMPACT_ATOMS: atom_id res chain seq x y z
N MET A 1 11.09 9.18 14.54
CA MET A 1 9.95 9.17 13.59
C MET A 1 8.59 9.20 14.27
N CYS A 2 8.27 8.29 15.21
CA CYS A 2 6.94 8.27 15.85
C CYS A 2 6.53 9.61 16.49
N MET A 3 7.45 10.31 17.17
CA MET A 3 7.19 11.65 17.71
C MET A 3 6.87 12.70 16.63
N ASN A 4 7.52 12.64 15.45
CA ASN A 4 7.23 13.54 14.35
C ASN A 4 5.82 13.32 13.80
N PHE A 5 5.40 12.06 13.65
CA PHE A 5 4.02 11.74 13.25
C PHE A 5 3.00 12.10 14.33
N ALA A 6 3.34 11.92 15.61
CA ALA A 6 2.49 12.39 16.70
C ALA A 6 2.25 13.91 16.62
N GLU A 7 3.31 14.69 16.37
CA GLU A 7 3.22 16.13 16.19
C GLU A 7 2.37 16.52 14.97
N MET A 8 2.55 15.82 13.85
CA MET A 8 1.72 16.01 12.65
C MET A 8 0.23 15.74 12.92
N VAL A 9 -0.09 14.63 13.60
CA VAL A 9 -1.48 14.33 13.99
C VAL A 9 -2.01 15.37 14.96
N ASN A 10 -1.18 15.86 15.89
CA ASN A 10 -1.61 16.91 16.80
C ASN A 10 -1.97 18.21 16.08
N ARG A 11 -1.16 18.61 15.10
CA ARG A 11 -1.34 19.83 14.33
C ARG A 11 -2.42 19.74 13.25
N PHE A 12 -2.49 18.64 12.50
CA PHE A 12 -3.35 18.50 11.32
C PHE A 12 -4.53 17.54 11.54
N GLY A 13 -4.51 16.75 12.61
CA GLY A 13 -5.49 15.70 12.88
C GLY A 13 -5.18 14.34 12.24
N PHE A 14 -4.18 14.27 11.37
CA PHE A 14 -3.73 13.07 10.67
C PHE A 14 -2.25 13.23 10.27
N VAL A 15 -1.61 12.16 9.78
CA VAL A 15 -0.27 12.21 9.19
C VAL A 15 -0.40 12.64 7.72
N PRO A 16 0.03 13.85 7.31
CA PRO A 16 0.00 14.26 5.91
C PRO A 16 0.88 13.36 5.05
N ASN A 17 0.58 13.29 3.75
CA ASN A 17 1.33 12.51 2.76
C ASN A 17 2.86 12.74 2.83
N GLY A 18 3.28 13.98 3.13
CA GLY A 18 4.65 14.31 3.48
C GLY A 18 4.74 15.62 4.26
N GLY A 19 5.95 15.96 4.75
CA GLY A 19 6.22 17.17 5.55
C GLY A 19 6.21 18.49 4.77
N ARG A 20 5.24 18.69 3.87
CA ARG A 20 5.09 19.90 3.03
C ARG A 20 3.67 20.43 3.13
N ILE A 21 3.50 21.76 3.09
CA ILE A 21 2.19 22.39 3.30
C ILE A 21 1.13 21.96 2.28
N TYR A 22 1.52 21.72 1.02
CA TYR A 22 0.59 21.28 -0.03
C TYR A 22 0.07 19.84 0.17
N TYR A 23 0.54 19.11 1.19
CA TYR A 23 0.01 17.82 1.61
C TYR A 23 -1.01 17.93 2.76
N ASP A 24 -1.29 19.11 3.31
CA ASP A 24 -2.20 19.31 4.45
C ASP A 24 -3.68 18.97 4.19
N LYS A 25 -4.03 18.55 2.96
CA LYS A 25 -5.36 18.07 2.54
C LYS A 25 -5.46 16.56 2.32
N ARG A 26 -4.34 15.84 2.36
CA ARG A 26 -4.31 14.39 2.08
C ARG A 26 -3.31 13.63 2.95
N SER A 27 -3.76 12.49 3.44
CA SER A 27 -2.97 11.56 4.22
C SER A 27 -2.13 10.63 3.32
N GLN A 28 -1.70 9.50 3.87
CA GLN A 28 -1.23 8.30 3.19
C GLN A 28 -1.80 7.04 3.89
N PRO A 29 -1.55 5.80 3.41
CA PRO A 29 -1.94 4.59 4.12
C PRO A 29 -1.55 4.63 5.61
N SER A 30 -2.50 4.36 6.52
CA SER A 30 -2.37 4.65 7.96
C SER A 30 -1.52 3.62 8.71
N PHE A 31 -0.19 3.79 8.66
CA PHE A 31 0.81 2.95 9.33
C PHE A 31 1.26 3.47 10.70
N PHE A 32 0.81 4.64 11.18
CA PHE A 32 1.36 5.24 12.40
C PHE A 32 1.16 4.35 13.65
N THR A 33 0.00 3.72 13.81
CA THR A 33 -0.22 2.74 14.88
C THR A 33 0.71 1.53 14.77
N PHE A 34 1.00 1.04 13.56
CA PHE A 34 1.97 -0.05 13.34
C PHE A 34 3.36 0.36 13.80
N MET A 35 3.80 1.58 13.47
CA MET A 35 5.11 2.10 13.90
C MET A 35 5.22 2.21 15.42
N VAL A 36 4.18 2.71 16.10
CA VAL A 36 4.15 2.76 17.57
C VAL A 36 4.15 1.36 18.16
N TYR A 37 3.39 0.44 17.57
CA TYR A 37 3.32 -0.95 18.01
C TYR A 37 4.70 -1.63 17.94
N ASP A 38 5.39 -1.54 16.81
CA ASP A 38 6.72 -2.13 16.63
C ASP A 38 7.77 -1.47 17.53
N TYR A 39 7.74 -0.13 17.67
CA TYR A 39 8.61 0.59 18.61
C TYR A 39 8.39 0.11 20.05
N PHE A 40 7.13 -0.03 20.48
CA PHE A 40 6.82 -0.50 21.83
C PHE A 40 7.27 -1.95 22.04
N LEU A 41 7.07 -2.84 21.06
CA LEU A 41 7.56 -4.22 21.17
C LEU A 41 9.09 -4.30 21.30
N ALA A 42 9.82 -3.40 20.65
CA ALA A 42 11.28 -3.36 20.71
C ALA A 42 11.84 -2.73 22.00
N THR A 43 11.11 -1.80 22.61
CA THR A 43 11.64 -0.96 23.71
C THR A 43 10.95 -1.17 25.06
N ASN A 44 9.72 -1.68 25.05
CA ASN A 44 8.82 -1.74 26.20
C ASN A 44 8.62 -0.38 26.90
N ASP A 45 8.75 0.74 26.16
CA ASP A 45 8.62 2.10 26.69
C ASP A 45 7.15 2.44 26.95
N THR A 46 6.68 2.09 28.15
CA THR A 46 5.29 2.33 28.57
C THR A 46 4.97 3.80 28.77
N LYS A 47 5.97 4.64 29.07
CA LYS A 47 5.78 6.08 29.26
C LYS A 47 5.46 6.74 27.93
N PHE A 48 6.29 6.49 26.91
CA PHE A 48 6.00 6.93 25.54
C PHE A 48 4.64 6.40 25.07
N LEU A 49 4.32 5.14 25.37
CA LEU A 49 3.06 4.55 24.94
C LEU A 49 1.84 5.27 25.54
N GLN A 50 1.88 5.62 26.84
CA GLN A 50 0.82 6.40 27.50
C GLN A 50 0.63 7.78 26.85
N GLU A 51 1.72 8.44 26.44
CA GLU A 51 1.68 9.77 25.81
C GLU A 51 1.13 9.72 24.38
N VAL A 52 1.47 8.67 23.60
CA VAL A 52 1.12 8.60 22.18
C VAL A 52 -0.25 7.98 21.89
N LEU A 53 -0.79 7.15 22.79
CA LEU A 53 -2.08 6.47 22.58
C LEU A 53 -3.25 7.42 22.25
N PRO A 54 -3.45 8.56 22.96
CA PRO A 54 -4.47 9.54 22.59
C PRO A 54 -4.30 10.11 21.18
N VAL A 55 -3.05 10.20 20.70
CA VAL A 55 -2.73 10.70 19.36
C VAL A 55 -3.11 9.68 18.29
N LEU A 56 -2.89 8.38 18.55
CA LEU A 56 -3.36 7.30 17.66
C LEU A 56 -4.89 7.27 17.56
N GLU A 57 -5.60 7.46 18.68
CA GLU A 57 -7.07 7.58 18.66
C GLU A 57 -7.53 8.80 17.84
N LYS A 58 -6.80 9.92 17.94
CA LYS A 58 -7.09 11.15 17.17
C LYS A 58 -6.96 10.92 15.67
N GLU A 59 -5.92 10.25 15.20
CA GLU A 59 -5.77 9.91 13.77
C GLU A 59 -6.90 8.98 13.30
N LEU A 60 -7.22 7.93 14.07
CA LEU A 60 -8.33 7.03 13.73
C LEU A 60 -9.68 7.78 13.69
N GLY A 61 -9.84 8.77 14.56
CA GLY A 61 -10.94 9.71 14.55
C GLY A 61 -11.02 10.52 13.25
N HIS A 62 -9.89 11.00 12.72
CA HIS A 62 -9.85 11.67 11.41
C HIS A 62 -10.34 10.76 10.28
N TRP A 63 -9.85 9.51 10.21
CA TRP A 63 -10.31 8.55 9.20
C TRP A 63 -11.82 8.31 9.30
N SER A 64 -12.33 8.14 10.53
CA SER A 64 -13.75 7.90 10.79
C SER A 64 -14.63 9.09 10.46
N LYS A 65 -14.15 10.32 10.67
CA LYS A 65 -14.91 11.55 10.39
C LYS A 65 -14.87 11.94 8.91
N ASN A 66 -13.69 11.85 8.28
CA ASN A 66 -13.43 12.52 7.00
C ASN A 66 -13.30 11.54 5.82
N ARG A 67 -13.00 10.27 6.06
CA ARG A 67 -12.68 9.26 5.04
C ARG A 67 -13.59 8.04 5.08
N SER A 68 -14.68 8.09 5.85
CA SER A 68 -15.62 6.97 5.99
C SER A 68 -16.86 7.11 5.10
N VAL A 69 -17.50 5.97 4.85
CA VAL A 69 -18.76 5.80 4.12
C VAL A 69 -19.53 4.62 4.71
N GLU A 70 -20.86 4.72 4.74
CA GLU A 70 -21.73 3.61 5.13
C GLU A 70 -22.07 2.74 3.92
N VAL A 71 -21.89 1.43 4.05
CA VAL A 71 -22.30 0.43 3.05
C VAL A 71 -23.15 -0.64 3.73
N GLU A 72 -24.19 -1.10 3.04
CA GLU A 72 -25.02 -2.19 3.52
C GLU A 72 -24.34 -3.54 3.30
N VAL A 73 -24.10 -4.27 4.38
CA VAL A 73 -23.47 -5.60 4.36
C VAL A 73 -24.27 -6.55 5.23
N GLY A 74 -24.93 -7.52 4.58
CA GLY A 74 -25.77 -8.50 5.28
C GLY A 74 -26.96 -7.86 5.99
N GLY A 75 -27.65 -6.92 5.33
CA GLY A 75 -28.84 -6.23 5.86
C GLY A 75 -28.55 -5.23 6.98
N LYS A 76 -27.27 -4.88 7.23
CA LYS A 76 -26.87 -3.90 8.22
C LYS A 76 -25.93 -2.88 7.59
N LYS A 77 -26.14 -1.60 7.89
CA LYS A 77 -25.18 -0.56 7.57
C LYS A 77 -23.90 -0.77 8.38
N GLN A 78 -22.76 -0.76 7.70
CA GLN A 78 -21.43 -0.86 8.28
C GLN A 78 -20.56 0.26 7.69
N THR A 79 -19.69 0.80 8.53
CA THR A 79 -18.76 1.87 8.12
C THR A 79 -17.50 1.26 7.52
N PHE A 80 -17.10 1.76 6.36
CA PHE A 80 -15.83 1.44 5.69
C PHE A 80 -15.14 2.73 5.26
N TYR A 81 -13.90 2.61 4.80
CA TYR A 81 -13.02 3.74 4.54
C TYR A 81 -12.61 3.80 3.06
N GLN A 82 -12.43 5.02 2.55
CA GLN A 82 -11.97 5.31 1.21
C GLN A 82 -10.90 6.39 1.24
N TYR A 83 -9.97 6.35 0.30
CA TYR A 83 -9.13 7.52 0.02
C TYR A 83 -10.00 8.60 -0.63
N ARG A 84 -9.98 9.80 -0.05
CA ARG A 84 -10.81 10.93 -0.46
C ARG A 84 -10.16 12.22 0.03
N ALA A 85 -9.11 12.63 -0.66
CA ALA A 85 -8.42 13.89 -0.39
C ALA A 85 -9.40 15.06 -0.40
N ASP A 86 -9.16 16.04 0.47
CA ASP A 86 -9.95 17.27 0.55
C ASP A 86 -9.41 18.31 -0.45
N SER A 87 -9.41 17.93 -1.73
CA SER A 87 -8.99 18.78 -2.85
C SER A 87 -9.81 18.46 -4.09
N ASN A 88 -10.09 19.49 -4.89
CA ASN A 88 -10.71 19.40 -6.21
C ASN A 88 -10.03 20.35 -7.20
N ILE A 89 -8.76 20.68 -6.95
CA ILE A 89 -7.91 21.55 -7.76
C ILE A 89 -6.62 20.81 -8.12
N PRO A 90 -5.86 21.26 -9.14
CA PRO A 90 -4.56 20.70 -9.47
C PRO A 90 -3.63 20.62 -8.25
N ARG A 91 -2.91 19.50 -8.11
CA ARG A 91 -1.89 19.32 -7.08
C ARG A 91 -0.77 20.35 -7.28
N PRO A 92 -0.35 21.11 -6.25
CA PRO A 92 0.73 22.08 -6.41
C PRO A 92 2.05 21.47 -6.89
N GLU A 93 2.39 20.26 -6.44
CA GLU A 93 3.64 19.57 -6.81
C GLU A 93 3.64 18.97 -8.23
N SER A 94 2.47 18.89 -8.87
CA SER A 94 2.28 18.33 -10.22
C SER A 94 1.34 19.21 -11.04
N PHE A 95 1.38 20.53 -10.83
CA PHE A 95 0.38 21.47 -11.32
C PHE A 95 0.25 21.42 -12.84
N CYS A 96 1.37 21.43 -13.56
CA CYS A 96 1.39 21.40 -15.03
C CYS A 96 0.76 20.12 -15.58
N GLN A 97 1.09 18.97 -15.00
CA GLN A 97 0.56 17.65 -15.37
C GLN A 97 -0.95 17.60 -15.15
N ASP A 98 -1.41 18.02 -13.97
CA ASP A 98 -2.83 18.00 -13.59
C ASP A 98 -3.68 18.98 -14.41
N VAL A 99 -3.14 20.15 -14.78
CA VAL A 99 -3.81 21.08 -15.70
C VAL A 99 -3.84 20.53 -17.12
N HIS A 100 -2.73 19.99 -17.60
CA HIS A 100 -2.64 19.43 -18.95
C HIS A 100 -3.61 18.25 -19.14
N LEU A 101 -3.74 17.39 -18.13
CA LEU A 101 -4.62 16.22 -18.11
C LEU A 101 -6.07 16.53 -18.52
N VAL A 102 -6.56 17.71 -18.16
CA VAL A 102 -7.96 18.10 -18.39
C VAL A 102 -8.13 19.17 -19.49
N THR A 103 -7.10 19.42 -20.30
CA THR A 103 -7.12 20.46 -21.35
C THR A 103 -8.29 20.29 -22.32
N ASN A 104 -8.59 19.06 -22.72
CA ASN A 104 -9.65 18.73 -23.68
C ASN A 104 -11.04 18.56 -23.04
N ILE A 105 -11.19 18.87 -21.75
CA ILE A 105 -12.45 18.78 -21.03
C ILE A 105 -12.97 20.20 -20.86
N SER A 106 -14.20 20.48 -21.31
CA SER A 106 -14.81 21.82 -21.15
C SER A 106 -15.59 21.94 -19.84
N ASN A 107 -16.18 20.85 -19.36
CA ASN A 107 -17.03 20.84 -18.17
C ASN A 107 -16.21 21.03 -16.87
N THR A 108 -16.43 22.16 -16.19
CA THR A 108 -15.72 22.53 -14.95
C THR A 108 -15.92 21.54 -13.80
N GLN A 109 -17.14 21.02 -13.62
CA GLN A 109 -17.40 20.02 -12.57
C GLN A 109 -16.63 18.73 -12.84
N ARG A 110 -16.58 18.29 -14.10
CA ARG A 110 -15.80 17.11 -14.49
C ARG A 110 -14.31 17.31 -14.24
N LYS A 111 -13.76 18.51 -14.46
CA LYS A 111 -12.36 18.82 -14.11
C LYS A 111 -12.12 18.67 -12.60
N ALA A 112 -13.00 19.27 -11.80
CA ALA A 112 -12.93 19.20 -10.34
C ALA A 112 -13.01 17.74 -9.83
N ASP A 113 -13.89 16.92 -10.41
CA ASP A 113 -14.01 15.51 -10.07
C ASP A 113 -12.74 14.71 -10.45
N ILE A 114 -12.13 15.02 -11.60
CA ILE A 114 -10.86 14.40 -12.01
C ILE A 114 -9.75 14.77 -11.04
N TRP A 115 -9.56 16.06 -10.73
CA TRP A 115 -8.53 16.51 -9.79
C TRP A 115 -8.72 15.93 -8.39
N LYS A 116 -9.97 15.78 -7.94
CA LYS A 116 -10.27 15.09 -6.68
C LYS A 116 -9.82 13.64 -6.68
N ASN A 117 -10.08 12.90 -7.77
CA ASN A 117 -9.63 11.52 -7.89
C ASN A 117 -8.12 11.41 -8.01
N VAL A 118 -7.46 12.34 -8.72
CA VAL A 118 -6.00 12.45 -8.80
C VAL A 118 -5.41 12.62 -7.40
N ALA A 119 -5.84 13.63 -6.64
CA ALA A 119 -5.37 13.88 -5.27
C ALA A 119 -5.68 12.72 -4.31
N SER A 120 -6.83 12.07 -4.47
CA SER A 120 -7.21 10.89 -3.66
C SER A 120 -6.37 9.66 -4.03
N THR A 121 -5.91 9.55 -5.27
CA THR A 121 -5.00 8.46 -5.66
C THR A 121 -3.61 8.68 -5.07
N ALA A 122 -3.13 9.92 -5.03
CA ALA A 122 -1.91 10.25 -4.28
C ALA A 122 -2.06 9.95 -2.77
N GLU A 123 -3.25 10.16 -2.17
CA GLU A 123 -3.52 9.75 -0.78
C GLU A 123 -3.43 8.22 -0.58
N SER A 124 -3.67 7.43 -1.63
CA SER A 124 -3.53 5.97 -1.55
C SER A 124 -2.08 5.49 -1.54
N GLY A 125 -1.13 6.35 -1.93
CA GLY A 125 0.25 6.00 -2.20
C GLY A 125 0.48 5.26 -3.53
N TRP A 126 -0.57 4.99 -4.31
CA TRP A 126 -0.53 4.28 -5.59
C TRP A 126 -0.81 5.22 -6.79
N ASP A 127 -0.16 6.38 -6.83
CA ASP A 127 -0.24 7.37 -7.90
C ASP A 127 0.75 7.07 -9.04
N PHE A 128 0.36 6.47 -10.16
CA PHE A 128 -0.96 5.97 -10.50
C PHE A 128 -0.95 4.48 -10.82
N SER A 129 -2.15 3.89 -10.83
CA SER A 129 -2.42 2.49 -11.15
C SER A 129 -3.75 2.35 -11.87
N SER A 130 -3.82 1.38 -12.79
CA SER A 130 -5.04 0.84 -13.38
C SER A 130 -6.05 0.40 -12.32
N ARG A 131 -5.59 0.05 -11.11
CA ARG A 131 -6.40 -0.25 -9.92
C ARG A 131 -7.52 0.76 -9.68
N PHE A 132 -7.21 2.04 -9.87
CA PHE A 132 -8.11 3.15 -9.58
C PHE A 132 -8.78 3.71 -10.83
N MET A 133 -8.60 3.08 -12.00
CA MET A 133 -9.10 3.59 -13.27
C MET A 133 -10.23 2.71 -13.81
N LYS A 134 -11.23 3.34 -14.41
CA LYS A 134 -12.18 2.62 -15.25
C LYS A 134 -11.54 2.38 -16.61
N LYS A 135 -11.42 1.11 -17.01
CA LYS A 135 -10.92 0.72 -18.34
C LYS A 135 -11.81 1.30 -19.44
N ASP A 136 -11.20 2.00 -20.39
CA ASP A 136 -11.85 2.45 -21.61
C ASP A 136 -11.66 1.41 -22.73
N ASN A 137 -12.70 0.63 -22.99
CA ASN A 137 -12.65 -0.40 -24.04
C ASN A 137 -12.68 0.18 -25.46
N SER A 138 -12.99 1.47 -25.62
CA SER A 138 -12.98 2.13 -26.93
C SER A 138 -11.58 2.59 -27.33
N ASN A 139 -10.74 2.96 -26.37
CA ASN A 139 -9.36 3.38 -26.60
C ASN A 139 -8.38 2.19 -26.46
N LYS A 140 -8.22 1.42 -27.54
CA LYS A 140 -7.31 0.26 -27.55
C LYS A 140 -5.84 0.63 -27.34
N ALA A 141 -5.43 1.85 -27.72
CA ALA A 141 -4.05 2.31 -27.60
C ALA A 141 -3.70 2.71 -26.16
N ASN A 142 -4.64 3.32 -25.45
CA ASN A 142 -4.49 3.68 -24.04
C ASN A 142 -5.81 3.47 -23.26
N PRO A 143 -6.12 2.23 -22.87
CA PRO A 143 -7.36 1.92 -22.15
C PRO A 143 -7.35 2.37 -20.68
N TRP A 144 -6.19 2.81 -20.16
CA TRP A 144 -5.97 3.19 -18.76
C TRP A 144 -5.60 4.67 -18.65
N ASN A 145 -6.56 5.53 -18.98
CA ASN A 145 -6.36 6.98 -18.95
C ASN A 145 -6.67 7.56 -17.56
N LEU A 146 -5.81 8.46 -17.08
CA LEU A 146 -5.96 9.17 -15.80
C LEU A 146 -7.27 9.98 -15.70
N VAL A 147 -7.86 10.43 -16.81
CA VAL A 147 -9.19 11.09 -16.79
C VAL A 147 -10.31 10.15 -16.36
N ASN A 148 -10.06 8.83 -16.32
CA ASN A 148 -11.00 7.79 -15.90
C ASN A 148 -10.74 7.28 -14.48
N LEU A 149 -9.92 7.97 -13.68
CA LEU A 149 -9.77 7.68 -12.26
C LEU A 149 -11.14 7.74 -11.54
N GLN A 150 -11.37 6.76 -10.67
CA GLN A 150 -12.59 6.54 -9.89
C GLN A 150 -12.27 6.17 -8.43
N THR A 151 -11.11 6.61 -7.93
CA THR A 151 -10.59 6.36 -6.58
C THR A 151 -11.61 6.60 -5.48
N THR A 152 -12.40 7.68 -5.58
CA THR A 152 -13.39 8.01 -4.56
C THR A 152 -14.66 7.15 -4.60
N ASP A 153 -14.81 6.29 -5.61
CA ASP A 153 -15.89 5.30 -5.72
C ASP A 153 -15.45 3.91 -5.23
N LEU A 154 -14.19 3.76 -4.82
CA LEU A 154 -13.64 2.50 -4.34
C LEU A 154 -13.49 2.54 -2.81
N LEU A 155 -13.81 1.41 -2.18
CA LEU A 155 -13.34 1.04 -0.86
C LEU A 155 -12.10 0.18 -1.05
N PRO A 156 -10.89 0.71 -0.80
CA PRO A 156 -9.66 -0.03 -1.01
C PRO A 156 -9.49 -1.11 0.07
N VAL A 157 -9.18 -2.34 -0.34
CA VAL A 157 -9.02 -3.48 0.56
C VAL A 157 -7.85 -3.27 1.53
N ASP A 158 -6.77 -2.64 1.07
CA ASP A 158 -5.58 -2.31 1.85
C ASP A 158 -5.87 -1.27 2.93
N LEU A 159 -6.52 -0.15 2.61
CA LEU A 159 -6.89 0.87 3.60
C LEU A 159 -7.74 0.27 4.71
N ASN A 160 -8.77 -0.50 4.35
CA ASN A 160 -9.68 -1.09 5.32
C ASN A 160 -8.97 -2.18 6.15
N ALA A 161 -8.05 -2.94 5.56
CA ALA A 161 -7.20 -3.89 6.28
C ALA A 161 -6.24 -3.19 7.25
N LEU A 162 -5.69 -2.02 6.90
CA LEU A 162 -4.84 -1.21 7.78
C LEU A 162 -5.64 -0.66 8.96
N ILE A 163 -6.84 -0.11 8.73
CA ILE A 163 -7.71 0.35 9.82
C ILE A 163 -8.09 -0.81 10.75
N CYS A 164 -8.38 -1.99 10.20
CA CYS A 164 -8.62 -3.19 10.98
C CYS A 164 -7.41 -3.58 11.85
N GLY A 165 -6.20 -3.51 11.29
CA GLY A 165 -4.95 -3.70 12.04
C GLY A 165 -4.78 -2.66 13.15
N ASN A 166 -5.06 -1.39 12.88
CA ASN A 166 -5.01 -0.30 13.86
C ASN A 166 -5.96 -0.55 15.03
N LEU A 167 -7.19 -1.00 14.77
CA LEU A 167 -8.15 -1.36 15.82
C LEU A 167 -7.63 -2.49 16.72
N ARG A 168 -7.07 -3.55 16.11
CA ARG A 168 -6.48 -4.67 16.86
C ARG A 168 -5.32 -4.20 17.75
N MET A 169 -4.36 -3.49 17.15
CA MET A 169 -3.16 -3.02 17.83
C MET A 169 -3.49 -2.03 18.96
N LEU A 170 -4.44 -1.12 18.77
CA LEU A 170 -4.90 -0.24 19.85
C LEU A 170 -5.44 -1.04 21.04
N GLY A 171 -6.26 -2.07 20.79
CA GLY A 171 -6.76 -2.95 21.85
C GLY A 171 -5.64 -3.66 22.62
N GLU A 172 -4.58 -4.07 21.94
CA GLU A 172 -3.39 -4.67 22.55
C GLU A 172 -2.57 -3.64 23.34
N LEU A 173 -2.30 -2.46 22.77
CA LEU A 173 -1.50 -1.41 23.38
C LEU A 173 -2.15 -0.82 24.64
N PHE A 174 -3.46 -0.56 24.63
CA PHE A 174 -4.17 -0.14 25.85
C PHE A 174 -4.06 -1.20 26.96
N SER A 175 -4.10 -2.49 26.59
CA SER A 175 -3.89 -3.56 27.56
C SER A 175 -2.48 -3.53 28.18
N LYS A 176 -1.46 -3.09 27.44
CA LYS A 176 -0.07 -3.03 27.92
C LYS A 176 0.17 -1.93 28.95
N ILE A 177 -0.65 -0.89 28.95
CA ILE A 177 -0.60 0.19 29.96
C ILE A 177 -1.63 0.01 31.09
N GLY A 178 -2.33 -1.13 31.13
CA GLY A 178 -3.30 -1.46 32.18
C GLY A 178 -4.71 -0.88 31.96
N ASP A 179 -4.97 -0.21 30.83
CA ASP A 179 -6.29 0.32 30.49
C ASP A 179 -7.18 -0.78 29.89
N LYS A 180 -7.81 -1.55 30.78
CA LYS A 180 -8.68 -2.68 30.42
C LYS A 180 -9.97 -2.24 29.72
N GLU A 181 -10.48 -1.05 30.04
CA GLU A 181 -11.72 -0.53 29.46
C GLU A 181 -11.51 -0.19 27.98
N LYS A 182 -10.52 0.66 27.66
CA LYS A 182 -10.19 0.98 26.27
C LYS A 182 -9.76 -0.25 25.49
N SER A 183 -9.01 -1.16 26.11
CA SER A 183 -8.64 -2.44 25.49
C SER A 183 -9.88 -3.22 25.04
N ALA A 184 -10.89 -3.37 25.90
CA ALA A 184 -12.12 -4.07 25.59
C ALA A 184 -12.90 -3.38 24.45
N VAL A 185 -13.02 -2.05 24.49
CA VAL A 185 -13.68 -1.26 23.44
C VAL A 185 -13.04 -1.49 22.07
N TYR A 186 -11.71 -1.43 21.98
CA TYR A 186 -11.02 -1.62 20.71
C TYR A 186 -11.05 -3.07 20.21
N LYS A 187 -11.00 -4.06 21.11
CA LYS A 187 -11.19 -5.47 20.76
C LYS A 187 -12.58 -5.73 20.17
N GLU A 188 -13.63 -5.15 20.76
CA GLU A 188 -14.99 -5.26 20.21
C GLU A 188 -15.11 -4.60 18.83
N LYS A 189 -14.56 -3.38 18.68
CA LYS A 189 -14.54 -2.67 17.38
C LYS A 189 -13.80 -3.49 16.31
N TYR A 190 -12.64 -4.04 16.63
CA TYR A 190 -11.88 -4.91 15.74
C TYR A 190 -12.71 -6.13 15.31
N GLU A 191 -13.29 -6.86 16.26
CA GLU A 191 -14.05 -8.07 15.98
C GLU A 191 -15.29 -7.81 15.11
N LYS A 192 -16.01 -6.71 15.38
CA LYS A 192 -17.14 -6.28 14.56
C LYS A 192 -16.69 -5.88 13.16
N PHE A 193 -15.63 -5.09 13.04
CA PHE A 193 -15.10 -4.62 11.76
C PHE A 193 -14.55 -5.77 10.91
N ARG A 194 -13.75 -6.67 11.49
CA ARG A 194 -13.20 -7.86 10.84
C ARG A 194 -14.27 -8.75 10.22
N ARG A 195 -15.38 -8.99 10.94
CA ARG A 195 -16.53 -9.74 10.40
C ARG A 195 -17.22 -9.03 9.24
N ALA A 196 -17.37 -7.71 9.31
CA ALA A 196 -17.93 -6.92 8.21
C ALA A 196 -16.99 -6.88 7.00
N PHE A 197 -15.71 -6.67 7.23
CA PHE A 197 -14.62 -6.69 6.24
C PHE A 197 -14.62 -8.01 5.46
N GLN A 198 -14.66 -9.14 6.17
CA GLN A 198 -14.70 -10.46 5.55
C GLN A 198 -15.94 -10.64 4.67
N ARG A 199 -17.10 -10.13 5.06
CA ARG A 199 -18.31 -10.23 4.23
C ARG A 199 -18.28 -9.36 2.98
N LEU A 200 -17.67 -8.17 3.08
CA LEU A 200 -17.66 -7.21 1.97
C LEU A 200 -16.59 -7.53 0.94
N PHE A 201 -15.35 -7.74 1.39
CA PHE A 201 -14.19 -7.77 0.49
C PHE A 201 -13.79 -9.18 0.05
N TYR A 202 -14.13 -10.23 0.82
CA TYR A 202 -13.65 -11.59 0.54
C TYR A 202 -14.49 -12.32 -0.50
N LYS A 203 -13.83 -12.81 -1.56
CA LYS A 203 -14.44 -13.68 -2.56
C LYS A 203 -14.10 -15.13 -2.25
N LYS A 204 -15.02 -15.86 -1.60
CA LYS A 204 -14.84 -17.29 -1.23
C LYS A 204 -14.34 -18.17 -2.39
N LYS A 205 -14.86 -17.97 -3.61
CA LYS A 205 -14.44 -18.73 -4.80
C LYS A 205 -12.97 -18.52 -5.16
N HIS A 206 -12.43 -17.33 -4.93
CA HIS A 206 -11.04 -16.99 -5.25
C HIS A 206 -10.11 -17.16 -4.05
N GLY A 207 -10.66 -17.18 -2.83
CA GLY A 207 -9.86 -17.33 -1.61
C GLY A 207 -9.07 -16.09 -1.22
N VAL A 208 -9.45 -14.91 -1.73
CA VAL A 208 -8.77 -13.62 -1.50
C VAL A 208 -9.78 -12.49 -1.37
N TRP A 209 -9.28 -11.31 -0.98
CA TRP A 209 -10.04 -10.08 -0.88
C TRP A 209 -9.77 -9.16 -2.07
N TYR A 210 -10.72 -8.28 -2.37
CA TYR A 210 -10.64 -7.33 -3.48
C TYR A 210 -11.16 -5.97 -3.06
N ASP A 211 -10.83 -4.91 -3.79
CA ASP A 211 -11.49 -3.61 -3.60
C ASP A 211 -12.99 -3.72 -3.89
N PHE A 212 -13.81 -2.91 -3.23
CA PHE A 212 -15.25 -2.86 -3.47
C PHE A 212 -15.64 -1.52 -4.09
N ASN A 213 -16.35 -1.54 -5.22
CA ASN A 213 -16.83 -0.33 -5.87
C ASN A 213 -18.25 0.00 -5.39
N ILE A 214 -18.40 1.13 -4.69
CA ILE A 214 -19.66 1.52 -4.04
C ILE A 214 -20.76 1.89 -5.04
N LYS A 215 -20.39 2.36 -6.23
CA LYS A 215 -21.35 2.76 -7.27
C LYS A 215 -21.96 1.55 -7.97
N SER A 216 -21.15 0.54 -8.27
CA SER A 216 -21.60 -0.68 -8.96
C SER A 216 -22.05 -1.78 -8.01
N GLY A 217 -21.69 -1.70 -6.73
CA GLY A 217 -21.97 -2.74 -5.73
C GLY A 217 -21.17 -4.03 -5.95
N LYS A 218 -20.05 -3.96 -6.67
CA LYS A 218 -19.26 -5.13 -7.09
C LYS A 218 -17.83 -5.07 -6.60
N LEU A 219 -17.25 -6.25 -6.40
CA LEU A 219 -15.82 -6.43 -6.18
C LEU A 219 -15.04 -6.18 -7.48
N HIS A 220 -13.88 -5.54 -7.36
CA HIS A 220 -12.91 -5.37 -8.43
C HIS A 220 -11.96 -6.58 -8.44
N GLU A 221 -12.35 -7.64 -9.16
CA GLU A 221 -11.74 -8.98 -9.03
C GLU A 221 -10.39 -9.17 -9.77
N GLU A 222 -9.80 -8.09 -10.30
CA GLU A 222 -8.45 -8.09 -10.88
C GLU A 222 -7.37 -8.23 -9.80
N TYR A 223 -6.19 -8.71 -10.18
CA TYR A 223 -5.07 -8.83 -9.24
C TYR A 223 -4.33 -7.50 -9.05
N TYR A 224 -4.19 -7.10 -7.80
CA TYR A 224 -3.24 -6.10 -7.34
C TYR A 224 -2.56 -6.60 -6.06
N GLY A 225 -1.33 -6.18 -5.78
CA GLY A 225 -0.59 -6.58 -4.57
C GLY A 225 -1.31 -6.27 -3.25
N SER A 226 -2.29 -5.36 -3.27
CA SER A 226 -3.16 -5.05 -2.13
C SER A 226 -3.94 -6.25 -1.57
N VAL A 227 -4.13 -7.32 -2.36
CA VAL A 227 -4.78 -8.57 -1.88
C VAL A 227 -4.03 -9.24 -0.73
N THR A 228 -2.76 -8.90 -0.52
CA THR A 228 -1.89 -9.43 0.54
C THR A 228 -2.10 -8.73 1.89
N VAL A 229 -2.51 -7.46 1.86
CA VAL A 229 -2.58 -6.60 3.04
C VAL A 229 -3.50 -7.14 4.15
N PRO A 230 -4.66 -7.79 3.86
CA PRO A 230 -5.48 -8.40 4.91
C PRO A 230 -4.75 -9.48 5.73
N LEU A 231 -3.89 -10.28 5.11
CA LEU A 231 -3.06 -11.25 5.82
C LEU A 231 -1.97 -10.56 6.62
N PHE A 232 -1.27 -9.59 6.02
CA PHE A 232 -0.24 -8.78 6.67
C PHE A 232 -0.74 -8.11 7.97
N THR A 233 -1.94 -7.51 7.93
CA THR A 233 -2.50 -6.80 9.10
C THR A 233 -3.23 -7.72 10.08
N ARG A 234 -3.41 -8.99 9.72
CA ARG A 234 -4.26 -9.97 10.43
C ARG A 234 -5.73 -9.54 10.51
N CYS A 235 -6.26 -8.97 9.43
CA CYS A 235 -7.69 -8.68 9.28
C CYS A 235 -8.43 -9.85 8.62
N TYR A 236 -8.32 -11.04 9.20
CA TYR A 236 -8.98 -12.26 8.75
C TYR A 236 -9.23 -13.17 9.95
N ASP A 237 -9.87 -14.32 9.74
CA ASP A 237 -10.01 -15.31 10.79
C ASP A 237 -8.70 -16.06 11.01
N THR A 238 -7.96 -15.69 12.07
CA THR A 238 -6.62 -16.24 12.32
C THR A 238 -6.63 -17.73 12.69
N ASP A 239 -7.79 -18.26 13.09
CA ASP A 239 -8.00 -19.69 13.30
C ASP A 239 -8.07 -20.47 11.97
N ASP A 240 -8.38 -19.80 10.85
CA ASP A 240 -8.36 -20.39 9.51
C ASP A 240 -6.94 -20.33 8.91
N VAL A 241 -6.14 -21.33 9.29
CA VAL A 241 -4.78 -21.55 8.78
C VAL A 241 -4.70 -21.83 7.27
N GLY A 242 -5.84 -22.10 6.61
CA GLY A 242 -5.93 -22.29 5.17
C GLY A 242 -5.98 -20.98 4.38
N THR A 243 -6.16 -19.84 5.04
CA THR A 243 -6.33 -18.54 4.39
C THR A 243 -5.10 -18.13 3.57
N ALA A 244 -3.90 -18.27 4.13
CA ALA A 244 -2.66 -17.94 3.44
C ALA A 244 -2.43 -18.83 2.20
N GLU A 245 -2.72 -20.13 2.32
CA GLU A 245 -2.58 -21.07 1.20
C GLU A 245 -3.57 -20.77 0.07
N ARG A 246 -4.83 -20.41 0.40
CA ARG A 246 -5.81 -20.00 -0.62
C ARG A 246 -5.38 -18.73 -1.34
N MET A 247 -4.83 -17.75 -0.63
CA MET A 247 -4.25 -16.56 -1.27
C MET A 247 -3.09 -16.94 -2.19
N TYR A 248 -2.12 -17.72 -1.70
CA TYR A 248 -0.97 -18.13 -2.50
C TYR A 248 -1.38 -18.87 -3.78
N ASN A 249 -2.31 -19.82 -3.68
CA ASN A 249 -2.84 -20.56 -4.82
C ASN A 249 -3.56 -19.63 -5.82
N ARG A 250 -4.20 -18.56 -5.35
CA ARG A 250 -4.78 -17.54 -6.24
C ARG A 250 -3.69 -16.76 -6.99
N LEU A 251 -2.62 -16.35 -6.30
CA LEU A 251 -1.47 -15.67 -6.91
C LEU A 251 -0.79 -16.56 -7.97
N GLU A 252 -0.62 -17.84 -7.66
CA GLU A 252 -0.11 -18.84 -8.60
C GLU A 252 -1.03 -18.95 -9.83
N LYS A 253 -2.34 -19.09 -9.62
CA LYS A 253 -3.33 -19.23 -10.70
C LYS A 253 -3.41 -18.02 -11.63
N VAL A 254 -3.25 -16.79 -11.12
CA VAL A 254 -3.20 -15.58 -11.96
C VAL A 254 -1.83 -15.38 -12.61
N GLY A 255 -0.85 -16.22 -12.26
CA GLY A 255 0.45 -16.29 -12.91
C GLY A 255 1.43 -15.21 -12.47
N VAL A 256 1.22 -14.55 -11.34
CA VAL A 256 2.11 -13.46 -10.87
C VAL A 256 3.32 -13.99 -10.11
N LEU A 257 3.28 -15.24 -9.64
CA LEU A 257 4.42 -15.89 -8.98
C LEU A 257 5.47 -16.44 -9.97
N LYS A 258 5.20 -16.44 -11.28
CA LYS A 258 6.10 -16.99 -12.30
C LYS A 258 7.31 -16.10 -12.61
N HIS A 259 7.23 -14.83 -12.23
CA HIS A 259 8.24 -13.82 -12.54
C HIS A 259 9.51 -14.07 -11.73
N LYS A 260 10.66 -14.09 -12.41
CA LYS A 260 11.93 -14.54 -11.82
C LYS A 260 12.51 -13.54 -10.82
N PHE A 261 12.20 -12.24 -10.94
CA PHE A 261 12.74 -11.19 -10.08
C PHE A 261 11.84 -10.86 -8.88
N GLY A 262 10.61 -11.37 -8.85
CA GLY A 262 9.65 -11.16 -7.76
C GLY A 262 8.24 -10.94 -8.27
N VAL A 263 7.30 -10.65 -7.37
CA VAL A 263 5.88 -10.57 -7.68
C VAL A 263 5.48 -9.13 -8.06
N PRO A 264 4.97 -8.89 -9.28
CA PRO A 264 4.59 -7.55 -9.71
C PRO A 264 3.37 -7.02 -8.95
N THR A 265 3.23 -5.70 -9.02
CA THR A 265 2.17 -4.92 -8.36
C THR A 265 0.78 -5.24 -8.90
N SER A 266 0.70 -5.50 -10.20
CA SER A 266 -0.48 -6.01 -10.91
C SER A 266 -0.02 -6.91 -12.05
N ASN A 267 -0.97 -7.47 -12.80
CA ASN A 267 -0.71 -8.16 -14.07
C ASN A 267 -1.13 -7.31 -15.30
N ILE A 268 -1.37 -6.01 -15.11
CA ILE A 268 -1.86 -5.08 -16.13
C ILE A 268 -0.71 -4.16 -16.53
N ASN A 269 -0.38 -4.12 -17.82
CA ASN A 269 0.56 -3.14 -18.35
C ASN A 269 -0.20 -1.87 -18.76
N SER A 270 -0.23 -0.89 -17.87
CA SER A 270 -0.95 0.39 -18.05
C SER A 270 -0.03 1.57 -18.37
N THR A 271 1.28 1.34 -18.45
CA THR A 271 2.36 2.35 -18.43
C THR A 271 2.46 3.18 -17.14
N GLN A 272 1.59 2.96 -16.16
CA GLN A 272 1.65 3.63 -14.87
C GLN A 272 2.62 2.91 -13.92
N GLN A 273 3.14 3.64 -12.93
CA GLN A 273 4.20 3.11 -12.08
C GLN A 273 3.74 2.05 -11.07
N TRP A 274 2.47 2.06 -10.64
CA TRP A 274 1.91 1.05 -9.73
C TRP A 274 1.17 -0.07 -10.49
N ASP A 275 1.83 -0.62 -11.49
CA ASP A 275 1.31 -1.66 -12.37
C ASP A 275 2.46 -2.51 -12.95
N PHE A 276 2.12 -3.59 -13.67
CA PHE A 276 3.11 -4.40 -14.38
C PHE A 276 3.93 -3.53 -15.35
N PRO A 277 5.28 -3.65 -15.39
CA PRO A 277 6.09 -4.72 -14.78
C PRO A 277 6.58 -4.44 -13.36
N ASN A 278 6.24 -3.31 -12.74
CA ASN A 278 6.90 -2.88 -11.52
C ASN A 278 6.53 -3.72 -10.29
N ILE A 279 7.56 -4.03 -9.50
CA ILE A 279 7.53 -4.57 -8.15
C ILE A 279 7.87 -3.41 -7.21
N TRP A 280 6.96 -3.09 -6.30
CA TRP A 280 7.24 -2.16 -5.21
C TRP A 280 7.72 -2.94 -3.98
N PRO A 281 8.88 -2.56 -3.39
CA PRO A 281 9.46 -3.26 -2.24
C PRO A 281 8.50 -3.40 -1.05
N SER A 282 7.66 -2.40 -0.81
CA SER A 282 6.64 -2.44 0.25
C SER A 282 5.63 -3.58 0.06
N LEU A 283 5.16 -3.82 -1.18
CA LEU A 283 4.25 -4.93 -1.49
C LEU A 283 4.94 -6.28 -1.49
N ALA A 284 6.18 -6.35 -1.97
CA ALA A 284 6.99 -7.57 -1.91
C ALA A 284 7.22 -7.99 -0.44
N HIS A 285 7.59 -7.03 0.41
CA HIS A 285 7.78 -7.24 1.85
C HIS A 285 6.48 -7.67 2.53
N MET A 286 5.36 -6.97 2.29
CA MET A 286 4.06 -7.34 2.86
C MET A 286 3.59 -8.74 2.43
N LEU A 287 3.86 -9.16 1.19
CA LEU A 287 3.57 -10.52 0.73
C LEU A 287 4.40 -11.56 1.50
N ILE A 288 5.71 -11.36 1.58
CA ILE A 288 6.62 -12.26 2.30
C ILE A 288 6.17 -12.37 3.76
N GLU A 289 5.91 -11.23 4.41
CA GLU A 289 5.49 -11.22 5.81
C GLU A 289 4.12 -11.83 6.05
N SER A 290 3.18 -11.64 5.13
CA SER A 290 1.86 -12.28 5.17
C SER A 290 1.97 -13.80 5.24
N LEU A 291 2.90 -14.38 4.47
CA LEU A 291 3.11 -15.82 4.44
C LEU A 291 3.92 -16.31 5.65
N ARG A 292 4.98 -15.58 6.03
CA ARG A 292 5.83 -15.90 7.18
C ARG A 292 5.04 -15.90 8.50
N ARG A 293 4.11 -14.96 8.67
CA ARG A 293 3.34 -14.80 9.92
C ARG A 293 1.99 -15.52 9.89
N SER A 294 1.76 -16.37 8.89
CA SER A 294 0.48 -17.04 8.67
C SER A 294 0.18 -18.17 9.65
N GLY A 295 1.20 -18.73 10.32
CA GLY A 295 1.06 -19.93 11.16
C GLY A 295 0.89 -21.22 10.34
N ASN A 296 1.04 -21.15 9.02
CA ASN A 296 0.99 -22.29 8.12
C ASN A 296 2.43 -22.62 7.64
N LYS A 297 3.00 -23.72 8.11
CA LYS A 297 4.37 -24.15 7.81
C LYS A 297 4.69 -24.20 6.31
N LYS A 298 3.73 -24.64 5.48
CA LYS A 298 3.93 -24.68 4.02
C LYS A 298 4.08 -23.26 3.45
N MET A 299 3.31 -22.31 3.97
CA MET A 299 3.39 -20.91 3.55
C MET A 299 4.62 -20.20 4.12
N GLU A 300 5.07 -20.57 5.32
CA GLU A 300 6.33 -20.10 5.89
C GLU A 300 7.52 -20.48 5.00
N GLU A 301 7.57 -21.71 4.48
CA GLU A 301 8.59 -22.12 3.50
C GLU A 301 8.46 -21.35 2.17
N LYS A 302 7.23 -21.08 1.71
CA LYS A 302 7.02 -20.20 0.54
C LYS A 302 7.47 -18.76 0.79
N ALA A 303 7.35 -18.26 2.02
CA ALA A 303 7.88 -16.97 2.40
C ALA A 303 9.41 -16.93 2.29
N LYS A 304 10.09 -18.00 2.74
CA LYS A 304 11.55 -18.15 2.59
C LYS A 304 11.97 -18.18 1.12
N GLU A 305 11.26 -18.94 0.27
CA GLU A 305 11.52 -18.97 -1.17
C GLU A 305 11.40 -17.56 -1.80
N LEU A 306 10.33 -16.84 -1.50
CA LEU A 306 10.11 -15.48 -2.01
C LEU A 306 11.12 -14.47 -1.47
N ALA A 307 11.51 -14.57 -0.20
CA ALA A 307 12.54 -13.74 0.40
C ALA A 307 13.90 -13.97 -0.26
N ARG A 308 14.31 -15.24 -0.44
CA ARG A 308 15.54 -15.59 -1.15
C ARG A 308 15.54 -15.06 -2.58
N GLN A 309 14.41 -15.18 -3.28
CA GLN A 309 14.24 -14.63 -4.61
C GLN A 309 14.41 -13.10 -4.62
N TRP A 310 13.71 -12.39 -3.74
CA TRP A 310 13.72 -10.93 -3.69
C TRP A 310 15.08 -10.36 -3.30
N LEU A 311 15.76 -10.96 -2.31
CA LEU A 311 17.13 -10.61 -1.92
C LEU A 311 18.11 -10.82 -3.07
N SER A 312 18.03 -11.96 -3.76
CA SER A 312 18.91 -12.28 -4.88
C SER A 312 18.66 -11.34 -6.08
N ALA A 313 17.40 -11.01 -6.36
CA ALA A 313 17.05 -10.05 -7.41
C ALA A 313 17.62 -8.66 -7.11
N ASN A 314 17.47 -8.16 -5.88
CA ASN A 314 18.00 -6.85 -5.50
C ASN A 314 19.52 -6.83 -5.49
N HIS A 315 20.16 -7.90 -5.03
CA HIS A 315 21.61 -8.02 -5.12
C HIS A 315 22.09 -8.02 -6.58
N GLN A 316 21.44 -8.78 -7.48
CA GLN A 316 21.77 -8.79 -8.91
C GLN A 316 21.60 -7.39 -9.52
N MET A 317 20.49 -6.70 -9.24
CA MET A 317 20.26 -5.33 -9.71
C MET A 317 21.32 -4.37 -9.15
N TYR A 318 21.63 -4.45 -7.86
CA TYR A 318 22.66 -3.63 -7.23
C TYR A 318 24.02 -3.78 -7.94
N GLN A 319 24.46 -5.02 -8.18
CA GLN A 319 25.75 -5.29 -8.84
C GLN A 319 25.83 -4.77 -10.28
N ASN A 320 24.72 -4.75 -11.01
CA ASN A 320 24.72 -4.42 -12.45
C ASN A 320 24.22 -2.99 -12.76
N CYS A 321 23.54 -2.34 -11.81
CA CYS A 321 22.81 -1.09 -12.04
C CYS A 321 23.33 0.03 -11.13
N GLY A 322 24.65 0.25 -11.17
CA GLY A 322 25.30 1.40 -10.52
C GLY A 322 25.50 1.28 -9.01
N GLN A 323 25.34 0.09 -8.41
CA GLN A 323 25.52 -0.11 -6.96
C GLN A 323 24.62 0.81 -6.12
N HIS A 324 23.39 0.97 -6.59
CA HIS A 324 22.33 1.70 -5.90
C HIS A 324 21.16 0.79 -5.55
N MET A 325 20.50 1.12 -4.45
CA MET A 325 19.18 0.56 -4.12
C MET A 325 18.12 1.42 -4.80
N TRP A 326 17.28 0.81 -5.63
CA TRP A 326 16.30 1.53 -6.44
C TRP A 326 14.92 1.56 -5.77
N GLU A 327 14.11 2.56 -6.12
CA GLU A 327 12.73 2.72 -5.65
C GLU A 327 11.86 1.49 -5.91
N LYS A 328 11.99 0.91 -7.10
CA LYS A 328 11.18 -0.18 -7.64
C LYS A 328 11.97 -0.97 -8.69
N MET A 329 11.56 -2.22 -8.93
CA MET A 329 12.22 -3.13 -9.88
C MET A 329 11.21 -3.67 -10.90
N ALA A 330 11.62 -3.88 -12.15
CA ALA A 330 10.80 -4.55 -13.14
C ALA A 330 10.83 -6.09 -12.99
N ALA A 331 9.67 -6.73 -12.85
CA ALA A 331 9.52 -8.16 -12.59
C ALA A 331 9.96 -9.07 -13.75
N ASP A 332 9.97 -8.54 -14.98
CA ASP A 332 10.30 -9.26 -16.21
C ASP A 332 11.79 -9.19 -16.57
N THR A 333 12.45 -8.11 -16.20
CA THR A 333 13.82 -7.78 -16.64
C THR A 333 14.81 -7.60 -15.50
N GLY A 334 14.34 -7.35 -14.27
CA GLY A 334 15.19 -7.15 -13.08
C GLY A 334 15.91 -5.82 -13.03
N VAL A 335 15.71 -4.95 -14.02
CA VAL A 335 16.24 -3.58 -14.08
C VAL A 335 15.40 -2.64 -13.20
N PRO A 336 15.85 -1.41 -12.93
CA PRO A 336 15.03 -0.40 -12.27
C PRO A 336 13.68 -0.22 -12.99
N GLY A 337 12.59 -0.30 -12.23
CA GLY A 337 11.24 -0.15 -12.77
C GLY A 337 10.97 1.28 -13.22
N GLY A 338 9.99 1.49 -14.12
CA GLY A 338 9.74 2.79 -14.76
C GLY A 338 8.27 3.23 -14.72
N GLY A 339 7.87 4.08 -15.67
CA GLY A 339 6.48 4.55 -15.81
C GLY A 339 6.07 5.62 -14.79
N GLY A 340 4.85 6.14 -14.95
CA GLY A 340 4.34 7.26 -14.13
C GLY A 340 4.86 8.62 -14.58
N GLU A 341 4.85 9.60 -13.66
CA GLU A 341 5.09 11.02 -13.96
C GLU A 341 6.57 11.45 -13.84
N TYR A 342 7.44 10.62 -13.27
CA TYR A 342 8.84 10.96 -13.00
C TYR A 342 9.77 9.76 -13.15
N VAL A 343 11.07 10.05 -13.26
CA VAL A 343 12.12 9.05 -13.42
C VAL A 343 12.36 8.25 -12.13
N PRO A 344 12.79 6.98 -12.20
CA PRO A 344 13.02 6.17 -11.00
C PRO A 344 14.06 6.78 -10.05
N GLN A 345 13.88 6.60 -8.75
CA GLN A 345 14.72 7.20 -7.71
C GLN A 345 15.70 6.17 -7.08
N ILE A 346 16.80 6.65 -6.51
CA ILE A 346 17.87 5.84 -5.88
C ILE A 346 17.96 6.02 -4.36
N GLY A 347 18.69 5.12 -3.69
CA GLY A 347 18.92 5.13 -2.23
C GLY A 347 17.71 4.71 -1.38
N PHE A 348 16.66 4.19 -1.99
CA PHE A 348 15.30 4.39 -1.52
C PHE A 348 14.95 3.72 -0.18
N GLY A 349 14.34 4.49 0.74
CA GLY A 349 14.14 4.11 2.15
C GLY A 349 13.39 2.79 2.40
N TRP A 350 12.24 2.56 1.75
CA TRP A 350 11.51 1.29 1.93
C TRP A 350 12.26 0.09 1.34
N THR A 351 13.15 0.31 0.37
CA THR A 351 13.86 -0.77 -0.32
C THR A 351 14.93 -1.25 0.64
N ASN A 352 15.69 -0.30 1.19
CA ASN A 352 16.69 -0.56 2.20
C ASN A 352 16.06 -1.20 3.44
N GLY A 353 14.97 -0.62 3.95
CA GLY A 353 14.27 -1.15 5.13
C GLY A 353 13.77 -2.58 4.95
N GLY A 354 13.07 -2.86 3.84
CA GLY A 354 12.57 -4.21 3.56
C GLY A 354 13.68 -5.24 3.33
N ILE A 355 14.78 -4.85 2.68
CA ILE A 355 15.93 -5.75 2.48
C ILE A 355 16.64 -6.03 3.81
N LEU A 356 16.88 -5.00 4.64
CA LEU A 356 17.52 -5.17 5.95
C LEU A 356 16.70 -6.07 6.87
N ASP A 357 15.38 -5.89 6.91
CA ASP A 357 14.49 -6.74 7.70
C ASP A 357 14.56 -8.21 7.26
N LEU A 358 14.56 -8.48 5.95
CA LEU A 358 14.71 -9.84 5.42
C LEU A 358 16.10 -10.44 5.70
N LEU A 359 17.17 -9.63 5.62
CA LEU A 359 18.53 -10.07 5.97
C LEU A 359 18.68 -10.39 7.45
N VAL A 360 18.06 -9.61 8.34
CA VAL A 360 18.02 -9.91 9.78
C VAL A 360 17.18 -11.17 10.06
N THR A 361 16.08 -11.34 9.33
CA THR A 361 15.15 -12.45 9.54
C THR A 361 15.67 -13.79 9.03
N TYR A 362 16.45 -13.79 7.95
CA TYR A 362 16.83 -15.01 7.23
C TYR A 362 18.32 -15.13 6.87
N GLY A 363 19.16 -14.17 7.25
CA GLY A 363 20.55 -14.08 6.79
C GLY A 363 21.46 -15.23 7.25
N ASP A 364 21.09 -15.94 8.31
CA ASP A 364 21.75 -17.14 8.83
C ASP A 364 21.36 -18.42 8.06
N GLU A 365 20.16 -18.45 7.46
CA GLU A 365 19.64 -19.59 6.71
C GLU A 365 19.82 -19.45 5.19
N MET A 366 19.99 -18.23 4.66
CA MET A 366 19.90 -17.97 3.22
C MET A 366 21.26 -17.76 2.54
N THR A 367 21.42 -18.46 1.42
CA THR A 367 22.42 -18.14 0.38
C THR A 367 21.73 -17.52 -0.83
N LEU A 368 22.40 -16.58 -1.51
CA LEU A 368 21.87 -16.05 -2.77
C LEU A 368 21.64 -17.18 -3.79
N GLN A 369 20.62 -17.03 -4.63
CA GLN A 369 20.38 -17.93 -5.75
C GLN A 369 20.81 -17.27 -7.06
N GLN A 370 21.11 -18.08 -8.07
CA GLN A 370 21.43 -17.58 -9.40
C GLN A 370 20.19 -16.89 -10.00
N MET A 371 20.37 -15.65 -10.45
CA MET A 371 19.34 -14.86 -11.11
C MET A 371 19.62 -14.79 -12.62
N PRO A 372 18.61 -14.57 -13.47
CA PRO A 372 18.83 -14.20 -14.86
C PRO A 372 19.71 -12.94 -14.97
N ASN A 373 20.42 -12.79 -16.09
CA ASN A 373 21.25 -11.62 -16.30
C ASN A 373 20.41 -10.33 -16.27
N VAL A 374 20.95 -9.27 -15.67
CA VAL A 374 20.31 -7.95 -15.59
C VAL A 374 21.19 -6.96 -16.33
N GLU A 375 20.69 -6.43 -17.44
CA GLU A 375 21.42 -5.50 -18.30
C GLU A 375 20.90 -4.08 -18.10
N CYS A 376 21.59 -3.31 -17.27
CA CYS A 376 21.29 -1.90 -17.05
C CYS A 376 22.05 -1.01 -18.05
N LYS A 377 21.31 -0.13 -18.73
CA LYS A 377 21.94 0.90 -19.57
C LYS A 377 22.61 1.93 -18.66
N GLN A 378 23.86 2.30 -18.96
CA GLN A 378 24.67 3.24 -18.16
C GLN A 378 24.00 4.62 -17.93
N ASN A 379 23.02 4.99 -18.75
CA ASN A 379 22.31 6.28 -18.66
C ASN A 379 21.06 6.27 -17.77
N ALA A 380 20.84 5.23 -16.96
CA ALA A 380 19.66 5.12 -16.10
C ALA A 380 19.67 6.09 -14.90
N VAL A 381 20.81 6.73 -14.62
CA VAL A 381 20.95 7.75 -13.59
C VAL A 381 20.93 9.11 -14.30
N VAL A 382 19.93 9.94 -14.00
CA VAL A 382 19.98 11.35 -14.39
C VAL A 382 21.02 12.00 -13.49
N GLU A 383 22.10 12.53 -14.07
CA GLU A 383 23.06 13.35 -13.32
C GLU A 383 22.30 14.50 -12.65
N GLU A 384 22.48 14.68 -11.33
CA GLU A 384 22.00 15.90 -10.69
C GLU A 384 22.63 17.11 -11.41
N PRO A 385 21.84 18.11 -11.81
CA PRO A 385 22.40 19.28 -12.46
C PRO A 385 23.40 19.94 -11.51
N ALA A 386 24.64 20.11 -11.98
CA ALA A 386 25.74 20.69 -11.20
C ALA A 386 25.43 22.13 -10.72
N GLU A 387 24.49 22.81 -11.39
CA GLU A 387 23.99 24.11 -11.02
C GLU A 387 22.45 24.10 -11.05
N PHE A 388 21.83 24.46 -9.92
CA PHE A 388 20.41 24.81 -9.92
C PHE A 388 20.24 26.11 -10.72
N PRO A 389 19.24 26.21 -11.61
CA PRO A 389 18.96 27.46 -12.30
C PRO A 389 18.73 28.57 -11.27
N PRO A 390 19.29 29.78 -11.49
CA PRO A 390 19.09 30.90 -10.57
C PRO A 390 17.60 31.19 -10.40
N ALA A 391 17.25 31.56 -9.15
CA ALA A 391 15.88 31.72 -8.66
C ALA A 391 15.04 32.77 -9.41
#